data_AF-A0A2S3WKG3-F1
#
_entry.id   AF-A0A2S3WKG3-F1
#
_cell.length_a   1.000
_cell.length_b   1.000
_cell.length_c   1.000
_cell.angle_alpha   90.00
_cell.angle_beta   90.00
_cell.angle_gamma   90.00
#
_symmetry.space_group_name_H-M   'P 1'
#
loop_
_entity.id
_entity.type
_entity.pdbx_description
1 polymer ?
#
loop_
_entity_poly.entity_id
_entity_poly.type
_entity_poly.pdbx_seq_one_letter_code
_entity_poly.pdbx_strand_id
1 'polypeptide(L)'
;MSAQALVQATGLHTYYGNSHVLHGVDLQIQPGETLALMGRNGMGKSTTIRSLLGLTPARRGEVLIRGERCSGRATHQIIRRGIGYVPEGRGMFPNLSVRESLIMAARPGLDGRRDWNLERVLATFPRLAERFSHLSGNLSGGEQQMVAIGRALLTNPELMILGFGEQRNRKCT
;
A
#
# COMPACT_ATOMS: atom_id res chain seq x y z
N MET A 1 -12.97 -14.99 22.74
CA MET A 1 -12.56 -15.38 21.38
C MET A 1 -11.38 -14.50 21.01
N SER A 2 -10.20 -15.08 20.76
CA SER A 2 -9.03 -14.30 20.33
C SER A 2 -9.36 -13.57 19.03
N ALA A 3 -9.10 -12.27 18.95
CA ALA A 3 -9.32 -11.49 17.74
C ALA A 3 -8.50 -12.10 16.60
N GLN A 4 -9.15 -12.39 15.48
CA GLN A 4 -8.49 -12.92 14.29
C GLN A 4 -7.57 -11.85 13.71
N ALA A 5 -6.31 -12.20 13.44
CA ALA A 5 -5.35 -11.27 12.86
C ALA A 5 -5.80 -10.77 11.48
N LEU A 6 -5.56 -9.49 11.21
CA LEU A 6 -5.86 -8.87 9.92
C LEU A 6 -4.85 -9.35 8.86
N VAL A 7 -3.58 -9.44 9.24
CA VAL A 7 -2.50 -10.02 8.44
C VAL A 7 -1.76 -11.04 9.27
N GLN A 8 -1.46 -12.18 8.68
CA GLN A 8 -0.54 -13.16 9.25
C GLN A 8 0.37 -13.68 8.14
N ALA A 9 1.67 -13.64 8.38
CA ALA A 9 2.63 -14.32 7.54
C ALA A 9 3.49 -15.24 8.39
N THR A 10 3.72 -16.45 7.89
CA THR A 10 4.45 -17.47 8.63
C THR A 10 5.51 -18.09 7.75
N GLY A 11 6.76 -18.06 8.23
CA GLY A 11 7.93 -18.66 7.58
C GLY A 11 8.15 -18.18 6.14
N LEU A 12 8.01 -16.88 5.86
CA LEU A 12 8.15 -16.37 4.49
C LEU A 12 9.59 -16.50 3.98
N HIS A 13 9.74 -17.26 2.89
CA HIS A 13 10.98 -17.34 2.12
C HIS A 13 10.79 -16.83 0.70
N THR A 14 11.38 -15.68 0.40
CA THR A 14 11.23 -15.00 -0.90
C THR A 14 12.57 -14.81 -1.59
N TYR A 15 12.58 -15.01 -2.90
CA TYR A 15 13.78 -15.03 -3.72
C TYR A 15 13.63 -14.14 -4.96
N TYR A 16 14.73 -13.56 -5.42
CA TYR A 16 14.85 -13.00 -6.77
C TYR A 16 15.88 -13.84 -7.54
N GLY A 17 15.41 -14.62 -8.52
CA GLY A 17 16.25 -15.63 -9.17
C GLY A 17 16.80 -16.61 -8.13
N ASN A 18 18.13 -16.64 -7.96
CA ASN A 18 18.81 -17.48 -6.98
C ASN A 18 19.12 -16.76 -5.66
N SER A 19 18.88 -15.44 -5.59
CA SER A 19 19.13 -14.66 -4.37
C SER A 19 17.99 -14.88 -3.37
N HIS A 20 18.33 -15.42 -2.19
CA HIS A 20 17.42 -15.59 -1.06
C HIS A 20 17.39 -14.30 -0.25
N VAL A 21 16.22 -13.64 -0.17
CA VAL A 21 16.10 -12.31 0.45
C VAL A 21 15.33 -12.33 1.76
N LEU A 22 14.22 -13.08 1.85
CA LEU A 22 13.52 -13.29 3.12
C LEU A 22 13.84 -14.68 3.62
N HIS A 23 14.27 -14.79 4.87
CA HIS A 23 14.74 -16.04 5.48
C HIS A 23 13.82 -16.48 6.62
N GLY A 24 12.61 -16.94 6.29
CA GLY A 24 11.67 -17.46 7.29
C GLY A 24 11.07 -16.35 8.14
N VAL A 25 10.57 -15.29 7.50
CA VAL A 25 9.98 -14.14 8.21
C VAL A 25 8.57 -14.47 8.69
N ASP A 26 8.34 -14.29 9.99
CA ASP A 26 7.02 -14.32 10.63
C ASP A 26 6.57 -12.89 10.95
N LEU A 27 5.30 -12.58 10.68
CA LEU A 27 4.69 -11.31 11.08
C LEU A 27 3.19 -11.47 11.31
N GLN A 28 2.66 -10.68 12.22
CA GLN A 28 1.22 -10.64 12.50
C GLN A 28 0.82 -9.20 12.75
N ILE A 29 -0.33 -8.79 12.22
CA ILE A 29 -0.90 -7.46 12.42
C ILE A 29 -2.36 -7.63 12.83
N GLN A 30 -2.69 -7.13 14.01
CA GLN A 30 -4.04 -7.08 14.54
C GLN A 30 -4.83 -5.87 14.00
N PRO A 31 -6.17 -5.93 13.97
CA PRO A 31 -6.98 -4.76 13.68
C PRO A 31 -6.63 -3.58 14.62
N GLY A 32 -6.40 -2.39 14.05
CA GLY A 32 -6.02 -1.19 14.80
C GLY A 32 -4.54 -1.13 15.21
N GLU A 33 -3.75 -2.15 14.93
CA GLU A 33 -2.31 -2.17 15.20
C GLU A 33 -1.54 -1.40 14.13
N THR A 34 -0.47 -0.72 14.55
CA THR A 34 0.50 -0.09 13.65
C THR A 34 1.83 -0.82 13.75
N LEU A 35 2.30 -1.36 12.63
CA LEU A 35 3.60 -2.03 12.52
C LEU A 35 4.53 -1.22 11.60
N ALA A 36 5.73 -0.92 12.09
CA ALA A 36 6.79 -0.28 11.31
C ALA A 36 7.92 -1.27 11.01
N LEU A 37 8.16 -1.55 9.73
CA LEU A 37 9.32 -2.35 9.29
C LEU A 37 10.52 -1.43 9.08
N MET A 38 11.53 -1.54 9.95
CA MET A 38 12.74 -0.73 9.92
C MET A 38 13.99 -1.58 9.64
N GLY A 39 15.04 -0.96 9.11
CA GLY A 39 16.30 -1.64 8.78
C GLY A 39 17.04 -0.97 7.64
N ARG A 40 18.27 -1.40 7.37
CA ARG A 40 19.11 -0.85 6.27
C ARG A 40 18.52 -1.15 4.89
N ASN A 41 18.97 -0.43 3.88
CA ASN A 41 18.64 -0.73 2.48
C ASN A 41 19.11 -2.15 2.13
N GLY A 42 18.28 -2.89 1.39
CA GLY A 42 18.56 -4.29 1.04
C GLY A 42 18.14 -5.34 2.07
N MET A 43 17.73 -4.96 3.28
CA MET A 43 17.34 -5.91 4.35
C MET A 43 15.95 -6.57 4.16
N GLY A 44 15.41 -6.58 2.94
CA GLY A 44 14.15 -7.28 2.65
C GLY A 44 12.86 -6.57 3.07
N LYS A 45 12.88 -5.31 3.55
CA LYS A 45 11.67 -4.56 3.93
C LYS A 45 10.63 -4.50 2.80
N SER A 46 11.04 -3.96 1.65
CA SER A 46 10.18 -3.85 0.47
C SER A 46 9.80 -5.23 -0.06
N THR A 47 10.70 -6.22 0.05
CA THR A 47 10.41 -7.62 -0.32
C THR A 47 9.34 -8.23 0.58
N THR A 48 9.33 -7.92 1.87
CA THR A 48 8.30 -8.37 2.82
C THR A 48 6.93 -7.83 2.41
N ILE A 49 6.83 -6.53 2.17
CA ILE A 49 5.59 -5.90 1.68
C ILE A 49 5.15 -6.52 0.34
N ARG A 50 6.07 -6.69 -0.61
CA ARG A 50 5.77 -7.29 -1.92
C ARG A 50 5.33 -8.76 -1.79
N SER A 51 5.87 -9.50 -0.84
CA SER A 51 5.48 -10.90 -0.57
C SER A 51 4.07 -10.97 -0.01
N LEU A 52 3.73 -10.09 0.95
CA LEU A 52 2.38 -9.96 1.49
C LEU A 52 1.34 -9.64 0.41
N LEU A 53 1.70 -8.78 -0.53
CA LEU A 53 0.82 -8.34 -1.63
C LEU A 53 0.83 -9.28 -2.85
N GLY A 54 1.56 -10.39 -2.80
CA GLY A 54 1.71 -11.31 -3.94
C GLY A 54 2.43 -10.72 -5.16
N LEU A 55 3.07 -9.55 -5.02
CA LEU A 55 3.90 -8.93 -6.08
C LEU A 55 5.23 -9.67 -6.28
N THR A 56 5.70 -10.33 -5.24
CA THR A 56 6.87 -11.22 -5.28
C THR A 56 6.56 -12.38 -4.35
N PRO A 57 5.76 -13.38 -4.82
CA PRO A 57 5.26 -14.45 -3.98
C PRO A 57 6.39 -15.21 -3.29
N ALA A 58 6.20 -15.53 -2.01
CA ALA A 58 7.13 -16.36 -1.28
C ALA A 58 7.15 -17.78 -1.87
N ARG A 59 8.33 -18.39 -2.00
CA ARG A 59 8.49 -19.78 -2.42
C ARG A 59 8.13 -20.78 -1.32
N ARG A 60 8.27 -20.36 -0.06
CA ARG A 60 7.85 -21.12 1.13
C ARG A 60 7.20 -20.18 2.14
N GLY A 61 6.40 -20.75 3.01
CA GLY A 61 5.60 -19.99 3.97
C GLY A 61 4.19 -19.69 3.46
N GLU A 62 3.43 -18.98 4.29
CA GLU A 62 2.03 -18.66 4.04
C GLU A 62 1.74 -17.20 4.37
N VAL A 63 0.84 -16.58 3.60
CA VAL A 63 0.23 -15.29 3.93
C VAL A 63 -1.28 -15.49 4.02
N LEU A 64 -1.84 -15.11 5.16
CA LEU A 64 -3.27 -15.00 5.41
C LEU A 64 -3.65 -13.52 5.56
N ILE A 65 -4.72 -13.10 4.88
CA ILE A 65 -5.36 -11.80 5.07
C ILE A 65 -6.78 -12.04 5.52
N ARG A 66 -7.14 -11.57 6.72
CA ARG A 66 -8.42 -11.87 7.38
C ARG A 66 -8.68 -13.38 7.48
N GLY A 67 -7.64 -14.14 7.81
CA GLY A 67 -7.68 -15.60 7.88
C GLY A 67 -7.76 -16.34 6.54
N GLU A 68 -7.80 -15.64 5.41
CA GLU A 68 -7.83 -16.29 4.10
C GLU A 68 -6.46 -16.35 3.44
N ARG A 69 -6.09 -17.53 2.95
CA ARG A 69 -4.84 -17.76 2.23
C ARG A 69 -4.77 -16.92 0.95
N CYS A 70 -3.70 -16.12 0.84
CA CYS A 70 -3.40 -15.28 -0.31
C CYS A 70 -2.42 -15.91 -1.30
N SER A 71 -1.75 -17.00 -0.94
CA SER A 71 -0.83 -17.72 -1.84
C SER A 71 -1.51 -18.10 -3.16
N GLY A 72 -0.87 -17.77 -4.29
CA GLY A 72 -1.38 -18.05 -5.64
C GLY A 72 -2.45 -17.08 -6.15
N ARG A 73 -2.94 -16.15 -5.32
CA ARG A 73 -3.90 -15.13 -5.76
C ARG A 73 -3.20 -13.99 -6.48
N ALA A 74 -3.86 -13.42 -7.48
CA ALA A 74 -3.35 -12.23 -8.15
C ALA A 74 -3.36 -11.02 -7.21
N THR A 75 -2.37 -10.12 -7.30
CA THR A 75 -2.25 -8.94 -6.43
C THR A 75 -3.55 -8.12 -6.33
N HIS A 76 -4.27 -7.94 -7.44
CA HIS A 76 -5.53 -7.18 -7.41
C HIS A 76 -6.63 -7.85 -6.57
N GLN A 77 -6.63 -9.19 -6.48
CA GLN A 77 -7.55 -9.96 -5.63
C GLN A 77 -7.16 -9.81 -4.16
N ILE A 78 -5.86 -9.77 -3.86
CA ILE A 78 -5.34 -9.52 -2.51
C ILE A 78 -5.67 -8.10 -2.07
N ILE A 79 -5.38 -7.09 -2.90
CA ILE A 79 -5.66 -5.68 -2.63
C ILE A 79 -7.15 -5.40 -2.41
N ARG A 80 -8.03 -6.10 -3.13
CA ARG A 80 -9.49 -5.98 -2.94
C ARG A 80 -9.97 -6.47 -1.57
N ARG A 81 -9.13 -7.13 -0.77
CA ARG A 81 -9.44 -7.57 0.61
C ARG A 81 -9.27 -6.47 1.63
N GLY A 82 -9.63 -5.24 1.27
CA GLY A 82 -9.55 -4.09 2.17
C GLY A 82 -8.14 -3.56 2.38
N ILE A 83 -7.21 -3.74 1.43
CA ILE A 83 -5.86 -3.21 1.54
C ILE A 83 -5.72 -1.93 0.70
N GLY A 84 -5.33 -0.84 1.34
CA GLY A 84 -4.87 0.38 0.70
C GLY A 84 -3.34 0.35 0.64
N TYR A 85 -2.77 0.47 -0.56
CA TYR A 85 -1.31 0.38 -0.75
C TYR A 85 -0.77 1.64 -1.40
N VAL A 86 0.19 2.27 -0.74
CA VAL A 86 1.00 3.37 -1.27
C VAL A 86 2.42 2.85 -1.50
N PRO A 87 2.85 2.61 -2.75
CA PRO A 87 4.22 2.16 -3.02
C PRO A 87 5.24 3.27 -2.75
N GLU A 88 6.51 2.90 -2.60
CA GLU A 88 7.62 3.88 -2.44
C GLU A 88 7.71 4.90 -3.60
N GLY A 89 7.30 4.47 -4.80
CA GLY A 89 7.19 5.31 -6.00
C GLY A 89 5.92 6.15 -6.09
N ARG A 90 5.03 6.13 -5.09
CA ARG A 90 3.71 6.80 -5.01
C ARG A 90 2.67 6.38 -6.04
N GLY A 91 3.09 5.79 -7.17
CA GLY A 91 2.21 5.32 -8.23
C GLY A 91 1.41 6.45 -8.88
N MET A 92 2.06 7.60 -9.09
CA MET A 92 1.41 8.81 -9.61
C MET A 92 1.04 8.66 -11.09
N PHE A 93 -0.06 9.32 -11.48
CA PHE A 93 -0.47 9.48 -12.87
C PHE A 93 -0.24 10.94 -13.28
N PRO A 94 0.90 11.28 -13.91
CA PRO A 94 1.31 12.67 -14.11
C PRO A 94 0.32 13.45 -14.99
N ASN A 95 -0.36 12.75 -15.91
CA ASN A 95 -1.31 13.32 -16.86
C ASN A 95 -2.73 13.47 -16.29
N LEU A 96 -2.98 13.03 -15.06
CA LEU A 96 -4.27 13.23 -14.38
C LEU A 96 -4.17 14.39 -13.40
N SER A 97 -5.21 15.20 -13.37
CA SER A 97 -5.41 16.18 -12.29
C SER A 97 -5.53 15.49 -10.94
N VAL A 98 -5.29 16.23 -9.85
CA VAL A 98 -5.53 15.74 -8.48
C VAL A 98 -6.94 15.16 -8.34
N ARG A 99 -7.94 15.89 -8.85
CA ARG A 99 -9.33 15.44 -8.89
C ARG A 99 -9.50 14.09 -9.57
N GLU A 100 -9.04 13.93 -10.82
CA GLU A 100 -9.19 12.69 -11.58
C GLU A 100 -8.48 11.52 -10.90
N SER A 101 -7.28 11.78 -10.38
CA SER A 101 -6.47 10.79 -9.66
C SER A 101 -7.18 10.27 -8.41
N LEU A 102 -7.82 11.15 -7.63
CA LEU A 102 -8.61 10.81 -6.45
C LEU A 102 -9.91 10.07 -6.81
N ILE A 103 -10.69 10.61 -7.74
CA ILE A 103 -11.98 10.03 -8.15
C ILE A 103 -11.78 8.62 -8.73
N MET A 104 -10.75 8.42 -9.54
CA MET A 104 -10.45 7.12 -10.14
C MET A 104 -10.16 6.03 -9.11
N ALA A 105 -9.62 6.40 -7.94
CA ALA A 105 -9.32 5.45 -6.87
C ALA A 105 -10.53 5.15 -5.97
N ALA A 106 -11.57 5.97 -6.01
CA ALA A 106 -12.68 5.90 -5.07
C ALA A 106 -13.53 4.64 -5.26
N ARG A 107 -13.67 3.87 -4.17
CA ARG A 107 -14.53 2.67 -4.12
C ARG A 107 -15.02 2.40 -2.70
N PRO A 108 -16.17 1.74 -2.53
CA PRO A 108 -16.64 1.32 -1.21
C PRO A 108 -15.68 0.29 -0.59
N GLY A 109 -15.70 0.22 0.74
CA GLY A 109 -15.00 -0.80 1.53
C GLY A 109 -15.64 -2.19 1.34
N LEU A 110 -15.04 -3.20 1.98
CA LEU A 110 -15.53 -4.59 1.90
C LEU A 110 -16.95 -4.76 2.47
N ASP A 111 -17.29 -3.96 3.47
CA ASP A 111 -18.61 -3.87 4.12
C ASP A 111 -19.55 -2.87 3.42
N GLY A 112 -19.13 -2.29 2.29
CA GLY A 112 -19.90 -1.28 1.57
C GLY A 112 -19.72 0.14 2.10
N ARG A 113 -18.95 0.36 3.19
CA ARG A 113 -18.77 1.69 3.79
C ARG A 113 -18.08 2.66 2.85
N ARG A 114 -18.35 3.95 3.06
CA ARG A 114 -17.75 5.08 2.33
C ARG A 114 -17.29 6.20 3.27
N ASP A 115 -16.80 5.81 4.44
CA ASP A 115 -16.34 6.72 5.51
C ASP A 115 -15.21 7.64 5.02
N TRP A 116 -14.37 7.13 4.13
CA TRP A 116 -13.43 7.93 3.34
C TRP A 116 -14.07 8.28 2.01
N ASN A 117 -14.62 9.49 1.96
CA ASN A 117 -15.12 10.14 0.76
C ASN A 117 -14.20 11.29 0.34
N LEU A 118 -14.48 11.88 -0.82
CA LEU A 118 -13.65 12.95 -1.38
C LEU A 118 -13.56 14.17 -0.45
N GLU A 119 -14.69 14.58 0.11
CA GLU A 119 -14.77 15.72 1.04
C GLU A 119 -13.87 15.52 2.26
N ARG A 120 -13.94 14.35 2.90
CA ARG A 120 -13.10 14.01 4.06
C ARG A 120 -11.62 13.98 3.70
N VAL A 121 -11.26 13.47 2.53
CA VAL A 121 -9.87 13.45 2.06
C VAL A 121 -9.36 14.87 1.81
N LEU A 122 -10.16 15.75 1.21
CA LEU A 122 -9.80 17.15 1.00
C LEU A 122 -9.71 17.92 2.32
N ALA A 123 -10.56 17.62 3.29
CA ALA A 123 -10.47 18.17 4.65
C ALA A 123 -9.21 17.70 5.39
N THR A 124 -8.79 16.45 5.16
CA THR A 124 -7.55 15.89 5.76
C THR A 124 -6.30 16.46 5.11
N PHE A 125 -6.34 16.74 3.81
CA PHE A 125 -5.24 17.34 3.05
C PHE A 125 -5.69 18.63 2.35
N PRO A 126 -5.82 19.76 3.07
CA PRO A 126 -6.32 21.02 2.51
C PRO A 126 -5.53 21.50 1.28
N ARG A 127 -4.22 21.20 1.22
CA ARG A 127 -3.35 21.49 0.06
C ARG A 127 -3.82 20.83 -1.23
N LEU A 128 -4.49 19.68 -1.16
CA LEU A 128 -5.07 19.03 -2.34
C LEU A 128 -6.29 19.79 -2.86
N ALA A 129 -7.05 20.46 -1.99
CA ALA A 129 -8.18 21.29 -2.39
C ALA A 129 -7.71 22.54 -3.15
N GLU A 130 -6.62 23.18 -2.68
CA GLU A 130 -5.99 24.32 -3.37
C GLU A 130 -5.45 23.94 -4.76
N ARG A 131 -5.04 22.69 -4.95
CA ARG A 131 -4.43 22.16 -6.19
C ARG A 131 -5.34 21.22 -6.96
N PHE A 132 -6.65 21.27 -6.71
CA PHE A 132 -7.58 20.23 -7.14
C PHE A 132 -7.62 20.01 -8.67
N SER A 133 -7.45 21.09 -9.44
CA SER A 133 -7.40 21.08 -10.91
C SER A 133 -6.00 20.91 -11.49
N HIS A 134 -4.95 20.98 -10.67
CA HIS A 134 -3.57 20.88 -11.15
C HIS A 134 -3.24 19.44 -11.55
N LEU A 135 -2.42 19.30 -12.59
CA LEU A 135 -1.83 18.02 -12.96
C LEU A 135 -0.95 17.47 -11.85
N SER A 136 -1.11 16.18 -11.56
CA SER A 136 -0.38 15.49 -10.50
C SER A 136 1.15 15.54 -10.70
N GLY A 137 1.62 15.65 -11.94
CA GLY A 137 3.04 15.77 -12.28
C GLY A 137 3.67 17.12 -11.86
N ASN A 138 2.87 18.17 -11.71
CA ASN A 138 3.34 19.52 -11.37
C ASN A 138 3.40 19.77 -9.85
N LEU A 139 3.05 18.76 -9.05
CA LEU A 139 3.05 18.84 -7.60
C LEU A 139 4.44 18.57 -7.03
N SER A 140 4.75 19.19 -5.90
CA SER A 140 5.92 18.86 -5.09
C SER A 140 5.86 17.41 -4.60
N GLY A 141 7.01 16.83 -4.23
CA GLY A 141 7.05 15.45 -3.73
C GLY A 141 6.16 15.19 -2.50
N GLY A 142 5.99 16.21 -1.64
CA GLY A 142 5.08 16.15 -0.49
C GLY A 142 3.61 16.15 -0.90
N GLU A 143 3.23 17.02 -1.84
CA GLU A 143 1.86 17.05 -2.39
C GLU A 143 1.54 15.75 -3.14
N GLN A 144 2.49 15.21 -3.92
CA GLN A 144 2.33 13.89 -4.56
C GLN A 144 2.12 12.78 -3.53
N GLN A 145 2.81 12.83 -2.39
CA GLN A 145 2.62 11.88 -1.30
C GLN A 145 1.19 11.97 -0.73
N MET A 146 0.67 13.20 -0.52
CA MET A 146 -0.69 13.41 -0.05
C MET A 146 -1.71 12.86 -1.04
N VAL A 147 -1.53 13.05 -2.35
CA VAL A 147 -2.40 12.47 -3.38
C VAL A 147 -2.39 10.95 -3.32
N ALA A 148 -1.21 10.33 -3.20
CA ALA A 148 -1.08 8.88 -3.14
C ALA A 148 -1.77 8.28 -1.89
N ILE A 149 -1.60 8.92 -0.73
CA ILE A 149 -2.30 8.54 0.50
C ILE A 149 -3.81 8.75 0.34
N GLY A 150 -4.25 9.90 -0.17
CA GLY A 150 -5.65 10.19 -0.42
C GLY A 150 -6.33 9.14 -1.31
N ARG A 151 -5.66 8.71 -2.38
CA ARG A 151 -6.12 7.61 -3.23
C ARG A 151 -6.28 6.30 -2.47
N ALA A 152 -5.31 5.93 -1.64
CA ALA A 152 -5.40 4.73 -0.82
C ALA A 152 -6.56 4.81 0.17
N LEU A 153 -6.75 5.96 0.83
CA LEU A 153 -7.86 6.19 1.76
C LEU A 153 -9.23 6.09 1.08
N LEU A 154 -9.38 6.65 -0.12
CA LEU A 154 -10.62 6.57 -0.92
C LEU A 154 -11.03 5.14 -1.32
N THR A 155 -10.15 4.16 -1.12
CA THR A 155 -10.50 2.74 -1.25
C THR A 155 -11.16 2.13 -0.02
N ASN A 156 -11.40 2.94 1.02
CA ASN A 156 -11.99 2.56 2.30
C ASN A 156 -11.31 1.32 2.93
N PRO A 157 -9.97 1.32 3.06
CA PRO A 157 -9.23 0.13 3.48
C PRO A 157 -9.45 -0.20 4.96
N GLU A 158 -9.20 -1.45 5.32
CA GLU A 158 -9.03 -1.93 6.69
C GLU A 158 -7.54 -2.01 7.06
N LEU A 159 -6.67 -2.25 6.08
CA LEU A 159 -5.22 -2.22 6.22
C LEU A 159 -4.63 -1.15 5.29
N MET A 160 -3.84 -0.24 5.84
CA MET A 160 -3.06 0.71 5.05
C MET A 160 -1.58 0.33 5.09
N ILE A 161 -0.97 0.12 3.93
CA ILE A 161 0.46 -0.16 3.78
C ILE A 161 1.12 1.02 3.09
N LEU A 162 2.10 1.61 3.77
CA LEU A 162 2.86 2.76 3.28
C LEU A 162 4.31 2.35 3.02
N GLY A 163 4.73 2.42 1.76
CA GLY A 163 6.12 2.25 1.36
C GLY A 163 6.88 3.56 1.53
N PHE A 164 7.83 3.58 2.46
CA PHE A 164 8.77 4.69 2.62
C PHE A 164 10.12 4.29 2.01
N GLY A 165 10.47 4.94 0.90
CA GLY A 165 11.75 4.78 0.23
C GLY A 165 12.31 6.15 -0.09
N GLU A 166 13.61 6.32 0.12
CA GLU A 166 14.32 7.53 -0.26
C GLU A 166 14.37 7.61 -1.80
N GLN A 167 13.64 8.55 -2.37
CA GLN A 167 13.72 8.82 -3.80
C GLN A 167 15.07 9.46 -4.09
N ARG A 168 16.05 8.67 -4.53
CA ARG A 168 17.17 9.23 -5.28
C ARG A 168 16.58 9.87 -6.53
N ASN A 169 16.67 11.20 -6.55
CA ASN A 169 16.28 12.06 -7.64
C ASN A 169 17.02 11.60 -8.92
N ARG A 170 16.45 10.65 -9.67
CA ARG A 170 16.92 10.33 -11.02
C ARG A 170 16.47 11.48 -11.90
N LYS A 171 17.25 12.56 -11.89
CA LYS A 171 17.30 13.45 -13.05
C LYS A 171 17.78 12.57 -14.20
N CYS A 172 16.88 12.24 -15.12
CA CYS A 172 17.30 11.82 -16.45
C CYS A 172 18.03 13.01 -17.07
N THR A 173 19.36 12.94 -17.10
CA THR A 173 20.19 13.59 -18.11
C THR A 173 20.23 12.72 -19.35
#